data_AF-A0A3R9X9Z3-F1
#
_entry.id   AF-A0A3R9X9Z3-F1
#
_cell.length_a   1.000
_cell.length_b   1.000
_cell.length_c   1.000
_cell.angle_alpha   90.00
_cell.angle_beta   90.00
_cell.angle_gamma   90.00
#
_symmetry.space_group_name_H-M   'P 1'
#
loop_
_entity.id
_entity.type
_entity.pdbx_description
1 polymer ?
#
loop_
_entity_poly.entity_id
_entity_poly.type
_entity_poly.pdbx_seq_one_letter_code
_entity_poly.pdbx_strand_id
1 'polypeptide(L)'
;MLLTEAGDRTVEVVRAIRTITGLSLWNSKVLLDSAPVTVTEPNWLEVADEAAGVLEHAGARATVVCDWCDRIVTRGAGPIDPAPCKGPWPAEACRASCPPAAL
;
A
#
# COMPACT_ATOMS: atom_id res chain seq x y z
N MET A 1 -3.69 -1.69 -1.35
CA MET A 1 -2.21 -1.79 -1.28
C MET A 1 -1.76 -3.19 -1.70
N LEU A 2 -0.64 -3.31 -2.42
CA LEU A 2 -0.09 -4.58 -2.89
C LEU A 2 1.17 -4.96 -2.09
N LEU A 3 1.21 -6.17 -1.54
CA LEU A 3 2.43 -6.82 -1.09
C LEU A 3 3.10 -7.44 -2.31
N THR A 4 4.28 -6.93 -2.67
CA THR A 4 5.01 -7.40 -3.85
C THR A 4 5.97 -8.53 -3.51
N GLU A 5 6.67 -8.43 -2.39
CA GLU A 5 7.68 -9.41 -1.97
C GLU A 5 7.65 -9.56 -0.44
N ALA A 6 7.81 -10.80 0.03
CA ALA A 6 7.82 -11.12 1.45
C ALA A 6 9.08 -10.62 2.18
N GLY A 7 10.21 -10.56 1.48
CA GLY A 7 11.53 -10.29 2.06
C GLY A 7 12.04 -11.41 2.98
N ASP A 8 13.20 -11.18 3.61
CA ASP A 8 13.90 -12.20 4.40
C ASP A 8 13.38 -12.32 5.85
N ARG A 9 12.69 -11.29 6.34
CA ARG A 9 12.19 -11.17 7.72
C ARG A 9 10.73 -11.62 7.83
N THR A 10 10.45 -12.85 7.39
CA THR A 10 9.07 -13.32 7.19
C THR A 10 8.23 -13.32 8.46
N VAL A 11 8.81 -13.57 9.63
CA VAL A 11 8.06 -13.57 10.91
C VAL A 11 7.61 -12.15 11.28
N GLU A 12 8.50 -11.17 11.11
CA GLU A 12 8.22 -9.75 11.33
C GLU A 12 7.14 -9.27 10.37
N VAL A 13 7.23 -9.67 9.10
CA VAL A 13 6.24 -9.30 8.07
C VAL A 13 4.88 -9.93 8.34
N VAL A 14 4.80 -11.20 8.75
CA VAL A 14 3.53 -11.82 9.16
C VAL A 14 2.92 -11.05 10.34
N ARG A 15 3.71 -10.60 11.32
CA ARG A 15 3.22 -9.79 12.44
C ARG A 15 2.69 -8.43 11.96
N ALA A 16 3.39 -7.78 11.04
CA ALA A 16 2.94 -6.54 10.43
C ALA A 16 1.61 -6.71 9.68
N ILE A 17 1.47 -7.76 8.86
CA ILE A 17 0.21 -8.10 8.17
C ILE A 17 -0.93 -8.27 9.16
N ARG A 18 -0.69 -8.95 10.29
CA ARG A 18 -1.72 -9.11 11.34
C ARG A 18 -2.14 -7.79 11.95
N THR A 19 -1.20 -6.90 12.24
CA THR A 19 -1.51 -5.57 12.79
C THR A 19 -2.33 -4.74 11.81
N ILE A 20 -2.03 -4.83 10.51
CA ILE A 20 -2.70 -4.05 9.46
C ILE A 20 -4.10 -4.61 9.15
N THR A 21 -4.25 -5.94 9.10
CA THR A 21 -5.47 -6.60 8.57
C THR A 21 -6.36 -7.24 9.63
N GLY A 22 -5.84 -7.45 10.85
CA GLY A 22 -6.53 -8.19 11.90
C GLY A 22 -6.63 -9.70 11.67
N LEU A 23 -5.99 -10.24 10.61
CA LEU A 23 -6.04 -11.66 10.29
C LEU A 23 -5.35 -12.54 11.35
N SER A 24 -5.72 -13.82 11.36
CA SER A 24 -5.04 -14.83 12.17
C SER A 24 -3.59 -15.02 11.72
N LEU A 25 -2.75 -15.63 12.56
CA LEU A 25 -1.36 -15.94 12.22
C LEU A 25 -1.26 -16.81 10.95
N TRP A 26 -2.16 -17.79 10.84
CA TRP A 26 -2.23 -18.67 9.67
C TRP A 26 -2.63 -17.89 8.42
N ASN A 27 -3.73 -17.13 8.46
CA ASN A 27 -4.22 -16.39 7.29
C ASN A 27 -3.21 -15.32 6.83
N SER A 28 -2.49 -14.71 7.77
CA SER A 28 -1.45 -13.72 7.46
C SER A 28 -0.23 -14.36 6.79
N LYS A 29 0.14 -15.59 7.19
CA LYS A 29 1.18 -16.36 6.50
C LYS A 29 0.72 -16.77 5.09
N VAL A 30 -0.50 -17.27 4.94
CA VAL A 30 -1.05 -17.61 3.62
C VAL A 30 -1.04 -16.38 2.70
N LEU A 31 -1.43 -15.21 3.21
CA LEU A 31 -1.37 -13.96 2.48
C LEU A 31 0.08 -13.61 2.10
N LEU A 32 1.02 -13.67 3.04
CA LEU A 32 2.44 -13.42 2.77
C LEU A 32 3.00 -14.31 1.66
N ASP A 33 2.73 -15.62 1.74
CA ASP A 33 3.22 -16.63 0.81
C ASP A 33 2.55 -16.51 -0.59
N SER A 34 1.44 -15.78 -0.69
CA SER A 34 0.71 -15.53 -1.94
C SER A 34 1.18 -14.28 -2.68
N ALA A 35 2.25 -13.62 -2.23
CA ALA A 35 2.80 -12.46 -2.91
C ALA A 35 3.15 -12.79 -4.39
N PRO A 36 2.78 -11.94 -5.37
CA PRO A 36 2.17 -10.61 -5.20
C PRO A 36 0.66 -10.66 -4.90
N VAL A 37 0.22 -10.00 -3.82
CA VAL A 37 -1.18 -10.02 -3.37
C VAL A 37 -1.63 -8.70 -2.74
N THR A 38 -2.91 -8.36 -2.89
CA THR A 38 -3.53 -7.22 -2.22
C THR A 38 -3.67 -7.50 -0.72
N VAL A 39 -3.11 -6.63 0.12
CA VAL A 39 -3.15 -6.77 1.60
C VAL A 39 -4.34 -6.01 2.19
N THR A 40 -4.65 -4.84 1.62
CA THR A 40 -5.76 -4.00 2.07
C THR A 40 -6.66 -3.67 0.89
N GLU A 41 -7.96 -3.69 1.15
CA GLU A 41 -8.99 -3.14 0.27
C GLU A 41 -8.66 -1.68 -0.10
N PRO A 42 -9.24 -1.17 -1.20
CA PRO A 42 -9.15 0.25 -1.55
C PRO A 42 -9.58 1.11 -0.36
N ASN A 43 -8.66 1.96 0.09
CA ASN A 43 -8.85 2.86 1.22
C ASN A 43 -8.15 4.19 0.94
N TRP A 44 -8.20 5.09 1.92
CA TRP A 44 -7.50 6.37 1.84
C TRP A 44 -6.01 6.15 1.56
N LEU A 45 -5.47 6.91 0.59
CA LEU A 45 -4.10 6.74 0.12
C LEU A 45 -3.08 6.86 1.26
N GLU A 46 -3.36 7.70 2.24
CA GLU A 46 -2.53 7.93 3.43
C GLU A 46 -2.49 6.68 4.32
N VAL A 47 -3.62 5.97 4.44
CA VAL A 47 -3.70 4.70 5.19
C VAL A 47 -2.96 3.60 4.44
N ALA A 48 -3.07 3.55 3.11
CA ALA A 48 -2.29 2.64 2.28
C ALA A 48 -0.79 2.92 2.37
N ASP A 49 -0.40 4.20 2.41
CA ASP A 49 0.99 4.66 2.56
C ASP A 49 1.59 4.27 3.91
N GLU A 50 0.86 4.55 5.01
CA GLU A 50 1.26 4.16 6.36
C GLU A 50 1.39 2.63 6.48
N ALA A 51 0.40 1.88 6.01
CA ALA A 51 0.42 0.42 6.03
C ALA A 51 1.60 -0.15 5.21
N ALA A 52 1.88 0.45 4.05
CA ALA A 52 3.00 0.05 3.22
C ALA A 52 4.34 0.34 3.92
N GLY A 53 4.43 1.49 4.60
CA GLY A 53 5.57 1.83 5.45
C GLY A 53 5.78 0.81 6.57
N VAL A 54 4.73 0.36 7.25
CA VAL A 54 4.83 -0.66 8.31
C VAL A 54 5.40 -1.99 7.76
N LEU A 55 4.94 -2.42 6.58
CA LEU A 55 5.46 -3.64 5.94
C LEU A 55 6.93 -3.50 5.52
N GLU A 56 7.32 -2.33 5.01
CA GLU A 56 8.70 -2.07 4.60
C GLU A 56 9.67 -2.02 5.78
N HIS A 57 9.27 -1.40 6.89
CA HIS A 57 10.06 -1.44 8.13
C HIS A 57 10.23 -2.88 8.63
N ALA A 58 9.21 -3.72 8.47
CA ALA A 58 9.26 -5.15 8.77
C ALA A 58 10.11 -5.96 7.77
N GLY A 59 10.43 -5.41 6.59
CA GLY A 59 11.34 -6.00 5.61
C GLY A 59 10.68 -6.58 4.37
N ALA A 60 9.38 -6.38 4.20
CA ALA A 60 8.68 -6.70 2.96
C ALA A 60 8.80 -5.56 1.95
N ARG A 61 8.46 -5.85 0.70
CA ARG A 61 8.28 -4.84 -0.34
C ARG A 61 6.79 -4.63 -0.57
N ALA A 62 6.31 -3.41 -0.31
CA ALA A 62 4.93 -3.02 -0.56
C ALA A 62 4.86 -2.00 -1.70
N THR A 63 3.74 -1.97 -2.41
CA THR A 63 3.46 -0.98 -3.44
C THR A 63 2.06 -0.43 -3.23
N VAL A 64 1.97 0.90 -3.17
CA VAL A 64 0.68 1.58 -3.14
C VAL A 64 0.23 1.78 -4.58
N VAL A 65 -1.02 1.43 -4.86
CA VAL A 65 -1.63 1.55 -6.19
C VAL A 65 -2.86 2.41 -6.02
N CYS A 66 -3.04 3.37 -6.92
CA CYS A 66 -4.27 4.15 -6.99
C CYS A 66 -5.37 3.27 -7.58
N ASP A 67 -6.45 3.08 -6.85
CA ASP A 67 -7.64 2.32 -7.27
C ASP A 67 -8.41 2.96 -8.42
N TRP A 68 -8.20 4.25 -8.70
CA TRP A 68 -8.92 4.97 -9.76
C TRP A 68 -8.24 4.95 -11.12
N CYS A 69 -6.92 4.74 -11.17
CA CYS A 69 -6.16 4.71 -12.43
C CYS A 69 -5.13 3.59 -12.51
N ASP A 70 -5.16 2.65 -11.55
CA ASP A 70 -4.27 1.49 -11.44
C ASP A 70 -2.77 1.82 -11.46
N ARG A 71 -2.40 3.09 -11.28
CA ARG A 71 -0.99 3.51 -11.31
C ARG A 71 -0.31 3.18 -9.99
N ILE A 72 0.95 2.76 -10.10
CA ILE A 72 1.83 2.65 -8.95
C ILE A 72 2.15 4.06 -8.44
N VAL A 73 2.03 4.21 -7.14
CA VAL A 73 2.22 5.48 -6.44
C VAL A 73 3.64 5.52 -5.86
N THR A 74 4.44 6.49 -6.31
CA THR A 74 5.80 6.71 -5.80
C THR A 74 5.75 7.49 -4.49
N ARG A 75 6.12 6.83 -3.39
CA ARG A 75 6.08 7.37 -2.03
C ARG A 75 7.37 8.16 -1.74
N GLY A 76 7.27 9.41 -1.25
CA GLY A 76 8.41 10.29 -0.99
C GLY A 76 8.03 11.74 -0.63
N ALA A 77 9.01 12.61 -0.34
CA ALA A 77 8.82 13.98 0.17
C ALA A 77 8.32 15.02 -0.85
N GLY A 78 7.62 14.58 -1.90
CA GLY A 78 7.06 15.43 -2.95
C GLY A 78 5.65 14.98 -3.33
N PRO A 79 4.94 15.70 -4.21
CA PRO A 79 3.63 15.27 -4.68
C PRO A 79 3.73 13.85 -5.23
N ILE A 80 2.82 13.01 -4.73
CA ILE A 80 2.87 11.56 -4.79
C ILE A 80 2.83 11.00 -6.23
N ASP A 81 2.50 11.82 -7.23
CA ASP A 81 2.91 11.71 -8.64
C ASP A 81 2.37 12.95 -9.37
N PRO A 82 3.22 13.78 -10.02
CA PRO A 82 2.81 15.05 -10.64
C PRO A 82 1.97 14.87 -11.92
N ALA A 83 1.86 13.66 -12.48
CA ALA A 83 1.02 13.41 -13.64
C ALA A 83 -0.47 13.38 -13.23
N PRO A 84 -1.39 13.95 -14.03
CA PRO A 84 -2.82 13.85 -13.77
C PRO A 84 -3.28 12.39 -13.90
N CYS A 85 -4.07 11.94 -12.94
CA CYS A 85 -4.80 10.68 -12.99
C CYS A 85 -5.58 10.54 -14.31
N LYS A 86 -5.51 9.36 -14.93
CA LYS A 86 -6.24 9.03 -16.17
C LYS A 86 -7.56 8.29 -15.94
N GLY A 87 -8.03 8.27 -14.68
CA GLY A 87 -9.29 7.64 -14.32
C GLY A 87 -10.50 8.35 -14.93
N PRO A 88 -11.71 7.78 -14.83
CA PRO A 88 -12.94 8.39 -15.34
C PRO A 88 -13.37 9.65 -14.58
N TRP A 89 -12.63 10.04 -13.53
CA TRP A 89 -12.93 11.13 -12.62
C TRP A 89 -11.95 12.31 -12.82
N PRO A 90 -12.31 13.54 -12.40
CA PRO A 90 -11.42 14.71 -12.53
C PRO A 90 -10.06 14.48 -11.87
N ALA A 91 -8.98 14.92 -12.52
CA ALA A 91 -7.61 14.66 -12.08
C ALA A 91 -7.31 15.27 -10.69
N GLU A 92 -7.89 16.44 -10.42
CA GLU A 92 -7.84 17.15 -9.14
C GLU A 92 -8.52 16.40 -7.98
N ALA A 93 -9.42 15.46 -8.29
CA ALA A 93 -10.05 14.61 -7.28
C ALA A 93 -9.19 13.39 -6.95
N CYS A 94 -8.22 13.04 -7.81
CA CYS A 94 -7.34 11.91 -7.56
C CYS A 94 -6.37 12.25 -6.44
N ARG A 95 -6.52 11.59 -5.30
CA ARG A 95 -5.64 11.79 -4.14
C ARG A 95 -4.19 11.37 -4.36
N ALA A 96 -3.92 10.51 -5.34
CA ALA A 96 -2.54 10.23 -5.76
C ALA A 96 -1.92 11.41 -6.52
N SER A 97 -2.72 12.28 -7.15
CA SER A 97 -2.28 13.51 -7.82
C SER A 97 -2.36 14.73 -6.89
N CYS A 98 -3.27 14.71 -5.91
CA CYS A 98 -3.50 15.77 -4.94
C CYS A 98 -3.66 15.20 -3.52
N PRO A 99 -2.56 14.73 -2.88
CA PRO A 99 -2.63 14.29 -1.50
C PRO A 99 -3.01 15.47 -0.59
N PRO A 100 -3.94 15.29 0.38
CA PRO A 100 -4.19 16.29 1.40
C PRO A 100 -2.87 16.61 2.11
N ALA A 101 -2.61 17.89 2.37
CA ALA A 101 -1.44 18.30 3.13
C ALA A 101 -1.42 17.53 4.47
N ALA A 102 -0.28 16.93 4.81
CA ALA A 102 -0.09 16.31 6.12
C ALA A 102 -0.41 17.35 7.19
N LEU A 103 -1.40 17.06 8.04
CA LEU A 103 -1.76 17.88 9.21
C LEU A 103 -0.69 17.77 10.28
#